data_AF-A0A2R6KTN1-F1
#
_entry.id   AF-A0A2R6KTN1-F1
#
_cell.length_a   1.000
_cell.length_b   1.000
_cell.length_c   1.000
_cell.angle_alpha   90.00
_cell.angle_beta   90.00
_cell.angle_gamma   90.00
#
_symmetry.space_group_name_H-M   'P 1'
#
loop_
_entity.id
_entity.type
_entity.pdbx_description
1 polymer ?
#
loop_
_entity_poly.entity_id
_entity_poly.type
_entity_poly.pdbx_seq_one_letter_code
_entity_poly.pdbx_strand_id
1 'polypeptide(L)'
;MTRAVAVNVGANTNQPGLRAPIYADGTFDFLPIPETEPTREPVPTYGALASGLRMTIPDEIRDTPVHLDPEFASYPECERHTYGDPHGVKARPLADLSAGDWALFYATLDTAAEGEDRPDWQPPSWGAYLVGGLRLSRDPVTDWDALAEPDRAVFANNAHCKRERMDAAVLLAGGERSGLFDRAVPLSAPAAGVDANRLVTELSADSGKGPWWRRPLRYDADATETLRSVLDSRAFDPWL
;
A
#
# COMPACT_ATOMS: atom_id res chain seq x y z
N MET A 1 20.63 4.19 8.61
CA MET A 1 19.36 4.07 9.36
C MET A 1 18.22 4.00 8.35
N THR A 2 17.14 3.29 8.67
CA THR A 2 15.96 3.20 7.79
C THR A 2 15.34 4.59 7.60
N ARG A 3 15.01 4.93 6.34
CA ARG A 3 14.35 6.18 5.94
C ARG A 3 13.07 5.95 5.13
N ALA A 4 12.87 4.74 4.64
CA ALA A 4 11.59 4.29 4.13
C ALA A 4 11.30 2.84 4.51
N VAL A 5 10.03 2.55 4.75
CA VAL A 5 9.51 1.18 4.90
C VAL A 5 8.38 0.99 3.92
N ALA A 6 8.49 -0.01 3.03
CA ALA A 6 7.41 -0.41 2.15
C ALA A 6 6.69 -1.64 2.71
N VAL A 7 5.35 -1.61 2.79
CA VAL A 7 4.54 -2.74 3.28
C VAL A 7 3.50 -3.18 2.25
N ASN A 8 3.20 -4.48 2.26
CA ASN A 8 2.16 -5.04 1.40
C ASN A 8 0.77 -4.64 1.94
N VAL A 9 -0.04 -4.08 1.05
CA VAL A 9 -1.43 -3.67 1.28
C VAL A 9 -2.31 -4.12 0.11
N GLY A 10 -3.62 -3.97 0.28
CA GLY A 10 -4.60 -4.27 -0.77
C GLY A 10 -4.95 -5.75 -0.90
N ALA A 11 -6.08 -5.97 -1.59
CA ALA A 11 -6.66 -7.27 -1.89
C ALA A 11 -5.68 -8.17 -2.66
N ASN A 12 -5.80 -9.46 -2.39
CA ASN A 12 -5.12 -10.49 -3.15
C ASN A 12 -5.97 -11.76 -3.25
N THR A 13 -5.40 -12.80 -3.87
CA THR A 13 -6.10 -14.08 -4.08
C THR A 13 -6.47 -14.82 -2.79
N ASN A 14 -5.94 -14.43 -1.62
CA ASN A 14 -6.39 -14.98 -0.35
C ASN A 14 -7.68 -14.31 0.12
N GLN A 15 -7.74 -12.96 0.05
CA GLN A 15 -8.91 -12.18 0.45
C GLN A 15 -9.00 -10.88 -0.38
N PRO A 16 -10.16 -10.58 -0.99
CA PRO A 16 -11.39 -11.37 -1.03
C PRO A 16 -11.39 -12.42 -2.16
N GLY A 17 -10.22 -12.77 -2.73
CA GLY A 17 -10.09 -13.81 -3.77
C GLY A 17 -9.70 -13.29 -5.15
N LEU A 18 -9.43 -11.99 -5.29
CA LEU A 18 -8.97 -11.34 -6.53
C LEU A 18 -7.90 -10.29 -6.24
N ARG A 19 -7.12 -9.94 -7.26
CA ARG A 19 -6.29 -8.73 -7.26
C ARG A 19 -6.92 -7.67 -8.14
N ALA A 20 -6.56 -6.42 -7.88
CA ALA A 20 -6.85 -5.35 -8.81
C ALA A 20 -5.89 -5.40 -10.03
N PRO A 21 -6.30 -4.89 -11.20
CA PRO A 21 -5.47 -4.88 -12.39
C PRO A 21 -4.38 -3.79 -12.39
N ILE A 22 -3.24 -4.11 -13.01
CA ILE A 22 -2.30 -3.15 -13.59
C ILE A 22 -2.48 -3.12 -15.12
N TYR A 23 -2.61 -1.91 -15.68
CA TYR A 23 -2.83 -1.71 -17.11
C TYR A 23 -1.52 -1.47 -17.87
N ALA A 24 -1.53 -1.65 -19.19
CA ALA A 24 -0.34 -1.52 -20.04
C ALA A 24 0.36 -0.14 -19.93
N ASP A 25 -0.39 0.93 -19.64
CA ASP A 25 0.14 2.29 -19.44
C ASP A 25 0.73 2.53 -18.04
N GLY A 26 0.68 1.52 -17.16
CA GLY A 26 1.14 1.58 -15.79
C GLY A 26 0.15 2.15 -14.78
N THR A 27 -1.02 2.62 -15.23
CA THR A 27 -2.14 2.94 -14.34
C THR A 27 -2.71 1.64 -13.76
N PHE A 28 -3.39 1.73 -12.62
CA PHE A 28 -3.94 0.57 -11.93
C PHE A 28 -5.20 0.95 -11.16
N ASP A 29 -6.01 -0.06 -10.85
CA ASP A 29 -7.00 0.08 -9.78
C ASP A 29 -6.36 -0.35 -8.46
N PHE A 30 -6.70 0.34 -7.38
CA PHE A 30 -6.37 -0.09 -6.03
C PHE A 30 -7.62 -0.70 -5.40
N LEU A 31 -7.49 -1.89 -4.83
CA LEU A 31 -8.57 -2.56 -4.11
C LEU A 31 -8.09 -2.85 -2.69
N PRO A 32 -8.73 -2.32 -1.63
CA PRO A 32 -8.39 -2.62 -0.24
C PRO A 32 -8.69 -4.09 0.12
N ILE A 33 -8.15 -4.57 1.24
CA ILE A 33 -8.58 -5.86 1.82
C ILE A 33 -9.99 -5.73 2.43
N PRO A 34 -10.73 -6.84 2.63
CA PRO A 34 -12.00 -6.76 3.35
C PRO A 34 -11.79 -6.34 4.81
N GLU A 35 -12.75 -5.60 5.37
CA GLU A 35 -12.84 -5.39 6.81
C GLU A 35 -13.48 -6.63 7.45
N THR A 36 -12.74 -7.27 8.35
CA THR A 36 -13.15 -8.52 9.01
C THR A 36 -13.52 -8.32 10.47
N GLU A 37 -13.19 -7.16 11.05
CA GLU A 37 -13.46 -6.84 12.44
C GLU A 37 -14.77 -6.03 12.59
N PRO A 38 -15.47 -6.18 13.72
CA PRO A 38 -16.62 -5.34 14.04
C PRO A 38 -16.26 -3.84 14.08
N THR A 39 -17.15 -3.01 13.54
CA THR A 39 -17.01 -1.55 13.46
C THR A 39 -18.12 -0.85 14.24
N ARG A 40 -17.80 0.33 14.79
CA ARG A 40 -18.75 1.12 15.61
C ARG A 40 -19.91 1.66 14.79
N GLU A 41 -19.64 1.93 13.51
CA GLU A 41 -20.58 2.40 12.50
C GLU A 41 -20.30 1.66 11.18
N PRO A 42 -21.29 1.51 10.29
CA PRO A 42 -21.07 0.88 8.99
C PRO A 42 -19.94 1.56 8.22
N VAL A 43 -19.00 0.76 7.71
CA VAL A 43 -17.93 1.22 6.82
C VAL A 43 -18.29 0.98 5.36
N PRO A 44 -17.62 1.64 4.40
CA PRO A 44 -17.88 1.44 2.99
C PRO A 44 -17.76 -0.03 2.56
N THR A 45 -18.43 -0.39 1.47
CA THR A 45 -18.32 -1.70 0.82
C THR A 45 -17.60 -1.59 -0.52
N TYR A 46 -17.20 -2.70 -1.13
CA TYR A 46 -16.62 -2.67 -2.48
C TYR A 46 -17.57 -2.02 -3.50
N GLY A 47 -18.88 -2.17 -3.32
CA GLY A 47 -19.90 -1.54 -4.17
C GLY A 47 -19.91 -0.02 -4.11
N ALA A 48 -19.49 0.57 -2.99
CA ALA A 48 -19.31 2.02 -2.85
C ALA A 48 -18.09 2.51 -3.65
N LEU A 49 -17.02 1.71 -3.70
CA LEU A 49 -15.80 2.04 -4.43
C LEU A 49 -15.93 1.90 -5.95
N ALA A 50 -16.86 1.05 -6.41
CA ALA A 50 -16.96 0.63 -7.82
C ALA A 50 -17.00 1.77 -8.84
N SER A 51 -17.58 2.92 -8.52
CA SER A 51 -17.65 4.07 -9.44
C SER A 51 -16.31 4.75 -9.71
N GLY A 52 -15.33 4.58 -8.81
CA GLY A 52 -13.98 5.11 -8.92
C GLY A 52 -12.97 4.13 -9.54
N LEU A 53 -13.41 2.94 -9.93
CA LEU A 53 -12.54 1.88 -10.46
C LEU A 53 -12.85 1.59 -11.93
N ARG A 54 -11.82 1.22 -12.68
CA ARG A 54 -11.97 0.77 -14.08
C ARG A 54 -12.42 -0.69 -14.16
N MET A 55 -12.06 -1.50 -13.18
CA MET A 55 -12.49 -2.88 -13.04
C MET A 55 -13.94 -2.97 -12.57
N THR A 56 -14.63 -4.00 -13.06
CA THR A 56 -15.94 -4.36 -12.52
C THR A 56 -15.74 -5.12 -11.22
N ILE A 57 -16.38 -4.64 -10.15
CA ILE A 57 -16.47 -5.38 -8.89
C ILE A 57 -17.48 -6.53 -9.05
N PRO A 58 -17.09 -7.79 -8.76
CA PRO A 58 -18.02 -8.92 -8.79
C PRO A 58 -19.19 -8.71 -7.82
N ASP A 59 -20.39 -9.08 -8.26
CA ASP A 59 -21.62 -8.89 -7.47
C ASP A 59 -21.54 -9.62 -6.11
N GLU A 60 -20.83 -10.76 -6.07
CA GLU A 60 -20.69 -11.60 -4.88
C GLU A 60 -19.96 -10.90 -3.73
N ILE A 61 -19.09 -9.93 -4.03
CA ILE A 61 -18.34 -9.18 -3.02
C ILE A 61 -18.85 -7.75 -2.84
N ARG A 62 -19.84 -7.31 -3.62
CA ARG A 62 -20.27 -5.90 -3.67
C ARG A 62 -20.69 -5.33 -2.31
N ASP A 63 -21.32 -6.15 -1.49
CA ASP A 63 -21.79 -5.76 -0.14
C ASP A 63 -20.76 -6.05 0.96
N THR A 64 -19.57 -6.55 0.61
CA THR A 64 -18.52 -6.84 1.58
C THR A 64 -17.88 -5.52 2.06
N PRO A 65 -17.83 -5.28 3.39
CA PRO A 65 -17.14 -4.13 3.97
C PRO A 65 -15.65 -4.09 3.62
N VAL A 66 -15.10 -2.90 3.43
CA VAL A 66 -13.68 -2.71 3.06
C VAL A 66 -12.88 -2.08 4.20
N HIS A 67 -11.63 -2.51 4.31
CA HIS A 67 -10.63 -1.95 5.21
C HIS A 67 -9.81 -0.90 4.46
N LEU A 68 -10.25 0.35 4.49
CA LEU A 68 -9.58 1.48 3.85
C LEU A 68 -8.34 1.91 4.66
N ASP A 69 -7.29 1.11 4.54
CA ASP A 69 -5.99 1.33 5.15
C ASP A 69 -4.89 0.75 4.23
N PRO A 70 -4.07 1.60 3.57
CA PRO A 70 -3.94 3.03 3.80
C PRO A 70 -5.14 3.84 3.32
N GLU A 71 -5.42 4.89 4.05
CA GLU A 71 -6.28 5.97 3.62
C GLU A 71 -5.46 6.95 2.75
N PHE A 72 -5.94 7.24 1.55
CA PHE A 72 -5.40 8.31 0.72
C PHE A 72 -6.48 9.33 0.43
N ALA A 73 -6.27 10.62 0.74
CA ALA A 73 -7.30 11.65 0.66
C ALA A 73 -7.99 11.79 -0.71
N SER A 74 -7.32 11.37 -1.80
CA SER A 74 -7.88 11.38 -3.15
C SER A 74 -8.64 10.11 -3.54
N TYR A 75 -8.63 9.07 -2.70
CA TYR A 75 -9.29 7.79 -2.95
C TYR A 75 -10.75 7.85 -2.44
N PRO A 76 -11.71 7.15 -3.08
CA PRO A 76 -13.11 7.18 -2.64
C PRO A 76 -13.27 6.85 -1.16
N GLU A 77 -14.18 7.55 -0.50
CA GLU A 77 -14.51 7.39 0.94
C GLU A 77 -13.35 7.74 1.91
N CYS A 78 -12.27 8.33 1.41
CA CYS A 78 -11.14 8.81 2.19
C CYS A 78 -11.15 10.34 2.32
N GLU A 79 -10.54 10.85 3.39
CA GLU A 79 -10.46 12.28 3.70
C GLU A 79 -9.02 12.75 3.97
N ARG A 80 -8.16 11.82 4.40
CA ARG A 80 -6.81 12.10 4.90
C ARG A 80 -5.80 11.07 4.41
N HIS A 81 -4.57 11.21 4.88
CA HIS A 81 -3.44 10.35 4.56
C HIS A 81 -3.03 9.62 5.83
N THR A 82 -3.64 8.48 6.09
CA THR A 82 -3.39 7.71 7.33
C THR A 82 -3.14 6.24 7.04
N TYR A 83 -2.40 5.60 7.93
CA TYR A 83 -2.19 4.15 7.90
C TYR A 83 -2.06 3.61 9.32
N GLY A 84 -2.59 2.42 9.59
CA GLY A 84 -2.41 1.69 10.83
C GLY A 84 -1.86 0.29 10.59
N ASP A 85 -1.21 -0.28 11.60
CA ASP A 85 -0.88 -1.70 11.55
C ASP A 85 -0.97 -2.34 12.95
N PRO A 86 -1.71 -3.45 13.11
CA PRO A 86 -1.86 -4.14 14.39
C PRO A 86 -0.76 -5.18 14.63
N HIS A 87 0.07 -5.48 13.62
CA HIS A 87 0.97 -6.62 13.61
C HIS A 87 2.43 -6.21 13.83
N GLY A 88 3.04 -6.69 14.91
CA GLY A 88 4.43 -6.37 15.24
C GLY A 88 5.46 -6.58 14.12
N VAL A 89 5.24 -7.48 13.15
CA VAL A 89 6.16 -7.69 12.02
C VAL A 89 6.23 -6.47 11.09
N LYS A 90 5.08 -5.86 10.76
CA LYS A 90 4.99 -4.65 9.94
C LYS A 90 5.05 -3.39 10.81
N ALA A 91 4.33 -3.38 11.92
CA ALA A 91 4.26 -2.25 12.85
C ALA A 91 5.62 -1.84 13.42
N ARG A 92 6.50 -2.79 13.76
CA ARG A 92 7.80 -2.47 14.37
C ARG A 92 8.69 -1.58 13.49
N PRO A 93 9.03 -1.95 12.24
CA PRO A 93 9.84 -1.08 11.40
C PRO A 93 9.15 0.25 11.06
N LEU A 94 7.82 0.31 11.05
CA LEU A 94 7.08 1.56 10.85
C LEU A 94 7.14 2.48 12.08
N ALA A 95 7.12 1.92 13.28
CA ALA A 95 7.28 2.66 14.53
C ALA A 95 8.68 3.28 14.69
N ASP A 96 9.70 2.70 14.04
CA ASP A 96 11.07 3.21 14.03
C ASP A 96 11.28 4.39 13.07
N LEU A 97 10.27 4.77 12.27
CA LEU A 97 10.34 5.94 11.39
C LEU A 97 10.22 7.26 12.17
N SER A 98 10.55 8.38 11.53
CA SER A 98 10.36 9.72 12.08
C SER A 98 9.64 10.65 11.11
N ALA A 99 9.17 11.79 11.61
CA ALA A 99 8.63 12.85 10.77
C ALA A 99 9.57 13.16 9.58
N GLY A 100 9.00 13.19 8.37
CA GLY A 100 9.72 13.42 7.13
C GLY A 100 10.20 12.17 6.40
N ASP A 101 10.26 11.01 7.07
CA ASP A 101 10.53 9.70 6.47
C ASP A 101 9.31 9.18 5.68
N TRP A 102 9.45 8.04 5.01
CA TRP A 102 8.42 7.47 4.13
C TRP A 102 7.87 6.13 4.63
N ALA A 103 6.55 6.04 4.72
CA ALA A 103 5.85 4.77 4.65
C ALA A 103 5.36 4.56 3.22
N LEU A 104 5.87 3.54 2.53
CA LEU A 104 5.50 3.22 1.17
C LEU A 104 4.56 2.00 1.15
N PHE A 105 3.75 1.91 0.13
CA PHE A 105 2.77 0.84 0.01
C PHE A 105 2.92 0.15 -1.32
N TYR A 106 2.97 -1.18 -1.27
CA TYR A 106 2.96 -2.01 -2.46
C TYR A 106 1.79 -2.98 -2.43
N ALA A 107 1.23 -3.27 -3.60
CA ALA A 107 0.16 -4.24 -3.77
C ALA A 107 0.56 -5.29 -4.79
N THR A 108 -0.04 -6.48 -4.70
CA THR A 108 0.03 -7.44 -5.80
C THR A 108 -1.10 -7.16 -6.77
N LEU A 109 -0.79 -6.97 -8.04
CA LEU A 109 -1.76 -6.62 -9.10
C LEU A 109 -1.72 -7.66 -10.21
N ASP A 110 -2.88 -7.99 -10.78
CA ASP A 110 -2.98 -8.88 -11.95
C ASP A 110 -2.69 -8.08 -13.22
N THR A 111 -1.90 -8.68 -14.10
CA THR A 111 -1.54 -8.09 -15.39
C THR A 111 -2.76 -8.12 -16.31
N ALA A 112 -3.30 -6.95 -16.65
CA ALA A 112 -4.53 -6.88 -17.44
C ALA A 112 -4.31 -7.06 -18.95
N ALA A 113 -3.11 -6.76 -19.44
CA ALA A 113 -2.76 -6.88 -20.85
C ALA A 113 -2.26 -8.29 -21.18
N GLU A 114 -2.64 -8.81 -22.35
CA GLU A 114 -2.25 -10.15 -22.82
C GLU A 114 -1.42 -10.07 -24.11
N GLY A 115 -0.64 -11.11 -24.39
CA GLY A 115 0.07 -11.25 -25.66
C GLY A 115 1.05 -10.11 -25.96
N GLU A 116 0.99 -9.58 -27.18
CA GLU A 116 1.86 -8.51 -27.68
C GLU A 116 1.52 -7.12 -27.11
N ASP A 117 0.33 -6.96 -26.51
CA ASP A 117 -0.09 -5.69 -25.89
C ASP A 117 0.48 -5.51 -24.45
N ARG A 118 1.03 -6.59 -23.86
CA ARG A 118 1.64 -6.54 -22.54
C ARG A 118 3.03 -5.91 -22.62
N PRO A 119 3.31 -4.83 -21.86
CA PRO A 119 4.65 -4.27 -21.79
C PRO A 119 5.67 -5.26 -21.22
N ASP A 120 6.90 -5.21 -21.73
CA ASP A 120 7.99 -6.09 -21.32
C ASP A 120 8.35 -6.00 -19.84
N TRP A 121 7.98 -4.92 -19.16
CA TRP A 121 8.24 -4.73 -17.74
C TRP A 121 7.21 -5.39 -16.81
N GLN A 122 6.04 -5.77 -17.31
CA GLN A 122 5.00 -6.44 -16.53
C GLN A 122 5.24 -7.94 -16.54
N PRO A 123 5.18 -8.65 -15.39
CA PRO A 123 5.16 -10.10 -15.41
C PRO A 123 3.92 -10.62 -16.16
N PRO A 124 3.95 -11.86 -16.68
CA PRO A 124 2.89 -12.37 -17.56
C PRO A 124 1.52 -12.56 -16.91
N SER A 125 1.46 -12.67 -15.58
CA SER A 125 0.20 -12.96 -14.86
C SER A 125 -0.10 -11.96 -13.75
N TRP A 126 0.86 -11.73 -12.86
CA TRP A 126 0.73 -10.78 -11.76
C TRP A 126 2.11 -10.31 -11.30
N GLY A 127 2.17 -9.17 -10.61
CA GLY A 127 3.39 -8.66 -10.00
C GLY A 127 3.11 -7.87 -8.73
N ALA A 128 4.16 -7.58 -7.96
CA ALA A 128 4.11 -6.63 -6.86
C ALA A 128 4.61 -5.26 -7.34
N TYR A 129 3.89 -4.21 -6.97
CA TYR A 129 4.15 -2.85 -7.41
C TYR A 129 3.98 -1.86 -6.27
N LEU A 130 4.86 -0.85 -6.19
CA LEU A 130 4.59 0.33 -5.35
C LEU A 130 3.41 1.10 -5.94
N VAL A 131 2.42 1.36 -5.10
CA VAL A 131 1.14 1.98 -5.47
C VAL A 131 0.89 3.32 -4.78
N GLY A 132 1.62 3.64 -3.71
CA GLY A 132 1.46 4.90 -3.01
C GLY A 132 2.42 5.05 -1.84
N GLY A 133 2.28 6.15 -1.11
CA GLY A 133 3.07 6.38 0.10
C GLY A 133 2.56 7.53 0.98
N LEU A 134 2.93 7.49 2.25
CA LEU A 134 2.84 8.59 3.19
C LEU A 134 4.22 9.16 3.43
N ARG A 135 4.39 10.46 3.20
CA ARG A 135 5.51 11.18 3.80
C ARG A 135 5.08 11.68 5.16
N LEU A 136 5.70 11.14 6.21
CA LEU A 136 5.21 11.35 7.58
C LEU A 136 5.24 12.84 7.96
N SER A 137 4.10 13.35 8.40
CA SER A 137 3.96 14.74 8.88
C SER A 137 4.31 14.89 10.36
N ARG A 138 4.39 13.77 11.08
CA ARG A 138 4.73 13.65 12.51
C ARG A 138 5.39 12.29 12.75
N ASP A 139 5.97 12.10 13.93
CA ASP A 139 6.46 10.79 14.35
C ASP A 139 5.30 9.78 14.47
N PRO A 140 5.54 8.47 14.23
CA PRO A 140 4.56 7.43 14.42
C PRO A 140 3.91 7.47 15.80
N VAL A 141 2.60 7.26 15.86
CA VAL A 141 1.88 7.10 17.13
C VAL A 141 1.92 5.64 17.54
N THR A 142 2.59 5.34 18.65
CA THR A 142 2.71 3.99 19.22
C THR A 142 2.01 3.82 20.57
N ASP A 143 1.50 4.92 21.14
CA ASP A 143 0.73 4.95 22.38
C ASP A 143 -0.56 5.73 22.13
N TRP A 144 -1.57 5.02 21.63
CA TRP A 144 -2.87 5.61 21.31
C TRP A 144 -3.56 6.20 22.54
N ASP A 145 -3.46 5.54 23.69
CA ASP A 145 -4.16 5.94 24.91
C ASP A 145 -3.58 7.22 25.52
N ALA A 146 -2.29 7.48 25.33
CA ALA A 146 -1.66 8.74 25.72
C ALA A 146 -1.93 9.91 24.76
N LEU A 147 -2.47 9.66 23.56
CA LEU A 147 -2.67 10.68 22.54
C LEU A 147 -3.83 11.63 22.92
N ALA A 148 -3.62 12.94 22.77
CA ALA A 148 -4.64 13.95 23.04
C ALA A 148 -5.74 13.97 21.96
N GLU A 149 -6.94 14.42 22.33
CA GLU A 149 -8.11 14.37 21.42
C GLU A 149 -7.90 15.08 20.05
N PRO A 150 -7.29 16.29 19.97
CA PRO A 150 -7.04 16.92 18.68
C PRO A 150 -6.11 16.10 17.77
N ASP A 151 -5.18 15.35 18.37
CA ASP A 151 -4.27 14.48 17.63
C ASP A 151 -4.95 13.17 17.20
N ARG A 152 -5.87 12.64 18.01
CA ARG A 152 -6.70 11.48 17.64
C ARG A 152 -7.63 11.79 16.47
N ALA A 153 -8.14 13.01 16.40
CA ALA A 153 -9.02 13.46 15.31
C ALA A 153 -8.36 13.36 13.92
N VAL A 154 -7.03 13.38 13.83
CA VAL A 154 -6.29 13.14 12.57
C VAL A 154 -6.56 11.75 12.01
N PHE A 155 -6.81 10.77 12.88
CA PHE A 155 -7.04 9.37 12.53
C PHE A 155 -8.52 8.98 12.55
N ALA A 156 -9.44 9.93 12.69
CA ALA A 156 -10.87 9.62 12.85
C ALA A 156 -11.45 8.75 11.71
N ASN A 157 -10.95 8.93 10.48
CA ASN A 157 -11.38 8.15 9.32
C ASN A 157 -10.61 6.83 9.12
N ASN A 158 -9.51 6.63 9.85
CA ASN A 158 -8.65 5.45 9.74
C ASN A 158 -9.43 4.17 10.11
N ALA A 159 -9.25 3.10 9.34
CA ALA A 159 -10.00 1.85 9.52
C ALA A 159 -9.86 1.27 10.94
N HIS A 160 -8.65 1.31 11.51
CA HIS A 160 -8.40 0.84 12.88
C HIS A 160 -9.10 1.67 13.95
N CYS A 161 -9.30 2.96 13.71
CA CYS A 161 -10.05 3.83 14.62
C CYS A 161 -11.56 3.64 14.50
N LYS A 162 -12.07 3.11 13.39
CA LYS A 162 -13.50 2.83 13.17
C LYS A 162 -13.98 1.51 13.79
N ARG A 163 -13.05 0.58 14.09
CA ARG A 163 -13.35 -0.67 14.79
C ARG A 163 -13.97 -0.44 16.16
N GLU A 164 -14.76 -1.41 16.65
CA GLU A 164 -15.31 -1.38 18.02
C GLU A 164 -14.19 -1.26 19.08
N ARG A 165 -13.06 -1.92 18.78
CA ARG A 165 -11.82 -1.79 19.54
C ARG A 165 -10.71 -1.34 18.61
N MET A 166 -10.12 -0.18 18.91
CA MET A 166 -8.89 0.27 18.27
C MET A 166 -7.77 -0.73 18.57
N ASP A 167 -7.13 -1.24 17.52
CA ASP A 167 -6.20 -2.37 17.60
C ASP A 167 -4.85 -2.11 16.89
N ALA A 168 -4.67 -0.95 16.26
CA ALA A 168 -3.39 -0.60 15.65
C ALA A 168 -2.30 -0.42 16.73
N ALA A 169 -1.18 -1.11 16.54
CA ALA A 169 0.01 -0.95 17.36
C ALA A 169 0.85 0.27 16.94
N VAL A 170 0.71 0.69 15.68
CA VAL A 170 1.27 1.93 15.16
C VAL A 170 0.25 2.62 14.27
N LEU A 171 0.18 3.95 14.35
CA LEU A 171 -0.57 4.80 13.44
C LEU A 171 0.36 5.84 12.80
N LEU A 172 0.20 6.06 11.51
CA LEU A 172 1.02 6.94 10.69
C LEU A 172 0.14 8.01 10.05
N ALA A 173 0.60 9.27 10.11
CA ALA A 173 -0.05 10.38 9.43
C ALA A 173 0.88 10.96 8.37
N GLY A 174 0.39 11.01 7.13
CA GLY A 174 1.04 11.62 5.99
C GLY A 174 0.76 13.12 5.88
N GLY A 175 1.67 13.85 5.24
CA GLY A 175 1.47 15.25 4.81
C GLY A 175 1.10 15.37 3.33
N GLU A 176 1.22 16.58 2.78
CA GLU A 176 0.83 16.94 1.40
C GLU A 176 1.53 16.16 0.28
N ARG A 177 2.68 15.52 0.58
CA ARG A 177 3.42 14.69 -0.37
C ARG A 177 2.98 13.23 -0.36
N SER A 178 1.88 12.93 0.30
CA SER A 178 1.33 11.58 0.41
C SER A 178 0.26 11.36 -0.65
N GLY A 179 0.02 10.11 -1.02
CA GLY A 179 -1.02 9.79 -1.98
C GLY A 179 -0.85 8.43 -2.65
N LEU A 180 -1.90 8.03 -3.34
CA LEU A 180 -1.85 6.97 -4.34
C LEU A 180 -1.13 7.50 -5.58
N PHE A 181 -0.29 6.68 -6.19
CA PHE A 181 0.43 7.05 -7.41
C PHE A 181 -0.46 6.88 -8.64
N ASP A 182 -0.33 7.79 -9.61
CA ASP A 182 -1.04 7.65 -10.89
C ASP A 182 -0.56 6.44 -11.71
N ARG A 183 0.70 6.04 -11.51
CA ARG A 183 1.31 4.88 -12.13
C ARG A 183 2.12 4.10 -11.13
N ALA A 184 2.02 2.78 -11.19
CA ALA A 184 2.72 1.89 -10.29
C ALA A 184 4.21 1.77 -10.66
N VAL A 185 5.06 1.42 -9.69
CA VAL A 185 6.47 1.10 -9.94
C VAL A 185 6.70 -0.38 -9.67
N PRO A 186 7.23 -1.17 -10.62
CA PRO A 186 7.44 -2.60 -10.45
C PRO A 186 8.46 -2.88 -9.34
N LEU A 187 8.11 -3.83 -8.48
CA LEU A 187 9.02 -4.49 -7.54
C LEU A 187 9.30 -5.94 -7.95
N SER A 188 8.40 -6.55 -8.72
CA SER A 188 8.66 -7.83 -9.38
C SER A 188 9.48 -7.63 -10.66
N ALA A 189 10.30 -8.62 -10.99
CA ALA A 189 10.99 -8.71 -12.26
C ALA A 189 10.02 -9.18 -13.37
N PRO A 190 10.28 -8.85 -14.64
CA PRO A 190 9.43 -9.26 -15.77
C PRO A 190 9.18 -10.76 -15.92
N ALA A 191 10.08 -11.60 -15.40
CA ALA A 191 10.00 -13.04 -15.55
C ALA A 191 8.79 -13.64 -14.83
N ALA A 192 8.54 -13.24 -13.58
CA ALA A 192 7.42 -13.71 -12.78
C ALA A 192 7.14 -12.79 -11.59
N GLY A 193 5.89 -12.73 -11.13
CA GLY A 193 5.51 -11.94 -9.95
C GLY A 193 6.26 -12.33 -8.66
N VAL A 194 6.71 -13.57 -8.56
CA VAL A 194 7.50 -14.07 -7.42
C VAL A 194 8.98 -13.65 -7.47
N ASP A 195 9.48 -13.27 -8.64
CA ASP A 195 10.87 -12.87 -8.83
C ASP A 195 10.99 -11.40 -8.47
N ALA A 196 11.85 -11.08 -7.49
CA ALA A 196 12.07 -9.71 -7.06
C ALA A 196 13.05 -9.00 -7.99
N ASN A 197 12.80 -7.74 -8.31
CA ASN A 197 13.72 -6.92 -9.09
C ASN A 197 14.78 -6.24 -8.19
N ARG A 198 15.64 -5.41 -8.79
CA ARG A 198 16.79 -4.79 -8.10
C ARG A 198 16.37 -3.72 -7.07
N LEU A 199 15.19 -3.11 -7.19
CA LEU A 199 14.66 -2.23 -6.15
C LEU A 199 14.40 -2.99 -4.85
N VAL A 200 14.11 -4.29 -4.93
CA VAL A 200 13.98 -5.15 -3.75
C VAL A 200 15.33 -5.68 -3.34
N THR A 201 16.06 -6.32 -4.26
CA THR A 201 17.24 -7.13 -3.91
C THR A 201 18.50 -6.32 -3.62
N GLU A 202 18.65 -5.12 -4.20
CA GLU A 202 19.85 -4.30 -4.03
C GLU A 202 19.61 -3.09 -3.12
N LEU A 203 18.42 -2.48 -3.18
CA LEU A 203 18.13 -1.26 -2.41
C LEU A 203 17.46 -1.52 -1.06
N SER A 204 16.78 -2.65 -0.88
CA SER A 204 16.13 -2.96 0.38
C SER A 204 16.97 -3.91 1.24
N ALA A 205 16.64 -4.00 2.53
CA ALA A 205 17.21 -5.00 3.42
C ALA A 205 16.75 -6.44 3.13
N ASP A 206 15.96 -6.68 2.08
CA ASP A 206 15.44 -7.99 1.69
C ASP A 206 16.24 -8.62 0.55
N SER A 207 16.43 -9.94 0.61
CA SER A 207 17.14 -10.69 -0.43
C SER A 207 16.28 -11.02 -1.67
N GLY A 208 14.97 -10.75 -1.63
CA GLY A 208 14.03 -11.16 -2.66
C GLY A 208 13.70 -12.66 -2.68
N LYS A 209 14.26 -13.47 -1.77
CA LYS A 209 14.01 -14.90 -1.70
C LYS A 209 12.72 -15.24 -0.97
N GLY A 210 12.00 -16.27 -1.43
CA GLY A 210 10.74 -16.69 -0.82
C GLY A 210 9.65 -15.61 -0.99
N PRO A 211 8.62 -15.57 -0.13
CA PRO A 211 7.51 -14.64 -0.28
C PRO A 211 7.90 -13.22 0.19
N TRP A 212 8.85 -12.58 -0.50
CA TRP A 212 9.29 -11.21 -0.22
C TRP A 212 8.15 -10.20 -0.34
N TRP A 213 7.20 -10.43 -1.26
CA TRP A 213 5.98 -9.64 -1.46
C TRP A 213 4.97 -9.74 -0.29
N ARG A 214 5.33 -10.39 0.82
CA ARG A 214 4.55 -10.43 2.07
C ARG A 214 5.28 -9.76 3.24
N ARG A 215 6.49 -9.25 3.02
CA ARG A 215 7.40 -8.77 4.07
C ARG A 215 7.59 -7.26 3.98
N PRO A 216 7.81 -6.56 5.11
CA PRO A 216 8.25 -5.17 5.07
C PRO A 216 9.61 -5.04 4.39
N LEU A 217 9.72 -4.13 3.43
CA LEU A 217 10.97 -3.78 2.77
C LEU A 217 11.52 -2.51 3.43
N ARG A 218 12.76 -2.56 3.92
CA ARG A 218 13.39 -1.42 4.62
C ARG A 218 14.48 -0.84 3.75
N TYR A 219 14.45 0.48 3.57
CA TYR A 219 15.39 1.24 2.76
C TYR A 219 16.12 2.23 3.65
N ASP A 220 17.45 2.30 3.54
CA ASP A 220 18.23 3.35 4.21
C ASP A 220 18.12 4.69 3.47
N ALA A 221 18.94 5.68 3.84
CA ALA A 221 18.87 7.01 3.27
C ALA A 221 19.15 7.03 1.76
N ASP A 222 20.28 6.47 1.33
CA ASP A 222 20.71 6.48 -0.07
C ASP A 222 19.75 5.66 -0.95
N ALA A 223 19.29 4.51 -0.43
CA ALA A 223 18.28 3.71 -1.10
C ALA A 223 16.93 4.43 -1.21
N THR A 224 16.52 5.18 -0.18
CA THR A 224 15.29 5.97 -0.20
C THR A 224 15.37 7.11 -1.22
N GLU A 225 16.51 7.80 -1.31
CA GLU A 225 16.72 8.84 -2.34
C GLU A 225 16.65 8.27 -3.75
N THR A 226 17.30 7.13 -3.97
CA THR A 226 17.26 6.41 -5.25
C THR A 226 15.84 5.98 -5.59
N LEU A 227 15.13 5.36 -4.64
CA LEU A 227 13.75 4.92 -4.84
C LEU A 227 12.82 6.10 -5.18
N ARG A 228 13.03 7.26 -4.54
CA ARG A 228 12.30 8.49 -4.88
C ARG A 228 12.61 9.00 -6.28
N SER A 229 13.86 8.94 -6.72
CA SER A 229 14.21 9.29 -8.11
C SER A 229 13.52 8.37 -9.12
N VAL A 230 13.40 7.07 -8.82
CA VAL A 230 12.66 6.11 -9.66
C VAL A 230 11.17 6.40 -9.63
N LEU A 231 10.62 6.76 -8.47
CA LEU A 231 9.24 7.19 -8.36
C LEU A 231 8.98 8.44 -9.24
N ASP A 232 9.77 9.49 -9.08
CA ASP A 232 9.55 10.76 -9.78
C ASP A 232 9.74 10.63 -11.30
N SER A 233 10.74 9.85 -11.75
CA SER A 233 11.04 9.68 -13.18
C SER A 233 10.24 8.58 -13.87
N ARG A 234 9.73 7.60 -13.12
CA ARG A 234 9.20 6.32 -13.62
C ARG A 234 10.17 5.54 -14.52
N ALA A 235 11.48 5.85 -14.46
CA ALA A 235 12.51 5.15 -15.22
C ALA A 235 13.02 3.93 -14.44
N PHE A 236 12.30 2.81 -14.56
CA PHE A 236 12.64 1.58 -13.82
C PHE A 236 13.47 0.57 -14.63
N ASP A 237 13.73 0.77 -15.92
CA ASP A 237 14.49 -0.16 -16.78
C ASP A 237 15.84 -0.62 -16.18
N PRO A 238 16.64 0.24 -15.51
CA PRO A 238 17.89 -0.20 -14.88
C PRO A 238 17.69 -1.17 -13.72
N TRP A 239 16.46 -1.29 -13.21
CA TRP A 239 16.12 -1.99 -11.98
C TRP A 239 15.32 -3.26 -12.19
N LEU A 240 14.83 -3.52 -13.40
CA LEU A 240 14.04 -4.71 -13.76
C LEU A 240 14.87 -6.00 -13.75
#